data_AF-A0A661X4A7-F1
#
_entry.id   AF-A0A661X4A7-F1
#
_cell.length_a   1.000
_cell.length_b   1.000
_cell.length_c   1.000
_cell.angle_alpha   90.00
_cell.angle_beta   90.00
_cell.angle_gamma   90.00
#
_symmetry.space_group_name_H-M   'P 1'
#
loop_
_entity.id
_entity.type
_entity.pdbx_description
1 polymer ?
#
loop_
_entity_poly.entity_id
_entity_poly.type
_entity_poly.pdbx_seq_one_letter_code
_entity_poly.pdbx_strand_id
1 'polypeptide(L)'
;VQFHPVTDRIIHADFYSVSLEKPIYAKIPVHLVGEARGVKEGGVLYQVLHEIEIEAKPLDLPSVIEVDVTELEIGDSVHVGDIKIEGDVKVITPPEETVVTVSEPEKVVEAAPAEEELEEEEAPAEEEGKETEVKEEEKKEE
;
A
#
# COMPACT_ATOMS: atom_id res chain seq x y z
N VAL A 1 8.09 16.21 -12.56
CA VAL A 1 7.82 17.65 -12.31
C VAL A 1 8.01 17.92 -10.83
N GLN A 2 8.64 19.03 -10.45
CA GLN A 2 8.87 19.41 -9.07
C GLN A 2 7.94 20.55 -8.66
N PHE A 3 7.27 20.37 -7.52
CA PHE A 3 6.36 21.34 -6.94
C PHE A 3 6.95 21.97 -5.68
N HIS A 4 6.59 23.23 -5.42
CA HIS A 4 6.93 23.92 -4.18
C HIS A 4 6.07 23.39 -3.02
N PRO A 5 6.67 22.88 -1.92
CA PRO A 5 5.94 22.09 -0.90
C PRO A 5 4.83 22.86 -0.16
N VAL A 6 4.89 24.19 -0.14
CA VAL A 6 3.88 25.04 0.54
C VAL A 6 2.89 25.71 -0.41
N THR A 7 3.27 25.93 -1.67
CA THR A 7 2.46 26.76 -2.58
C THR A 7 1.96 26.01 -3.81
N ASP A 8 2.34 24.73 -3.95
CA ASP A 8 2.05 23.85 -5.09
C ASP A 8 2.40 24.46 -6.46
N ARG A 9 3.27 25.49 -6.47
CA ARG A 9 3.77 26.10 -7.71
C ARG A 9 4.83 25.21 -8.34
N ILE A 10 4.81 25.10 -9.67
CA ILE A 10 5.81 24.34 -10.43
C ILE A 10 7.16 25.09 -10.37
N ILE A 11 8.20 24.41 -9.88
CA ILE A 11 9.58 24.95 -9.81
C ILE A 11 10.40 24.46 -11.01
N HIS A 12 10.25 23.18 -11.37
CA HIS A 12 11.06 22.53 -12.39
C HIS A 12 10.27 21.46 -13.14
N ALA A 13 10.51 21.33 -14.44
CA ALA A 13 9.94 20.27 -15.26
C ALA A 13 11.01 19.73 -16.21
N ASP A 14 11.22 18.41 -16.11
CA ASP A 14 12.07 17.66 -17.02
C ASP A 14 11.21 16.98 -18.09
N PHE A 15 11.67 17.05 -19.34
CA PHE A 15 11.04 16.36 -20.46
C PHE A 15 11.96 15.24 -20.94
N TYR A 16 11.40 14.05 -21.08
CA TYR A 16 12.10 12.89 -21.61
C TYR A 16 11.75 12.70 -23.09
N SER A 17 12.75 12.72 -23.98
CA SER A 17 12.51 12.46 -25.41
C SER A 17 12.38 10.96 -25.64
N VAL A 18 11.17 10.49 -25.93
CA VAL A 18 10.90 9.09 -26.26
C VAL A 18 10.99 8.84 -27.76
N SER A 19 11.60 7.72 -28.16
CA SER A 19 11.55 7.23 -29.54
C SER A 19 10.28 6.38 -29.72
N LEU A 20 9.47 6.66 -30.73
CA LEU A 20 8.21 5.94 -30.99
C LEU A 20 8.42 4.46 -31.34
N GLU A 21 9.62 4.09 -31.77
CA GLU A 21 9.95 2.74 -32.20
C GLU A 21 10.45 1.82 -31.08
N LYS A 22 10.90 2.40 -29.96
CA LYS A 22 11.52 1.64 -28.87
C LYS A 22 10.50 1.39 -27.75
N PRO A 23 10.45 0.16 -27.19
CA PRO A 23 9.65 -0.08 -26.00
C PRO A 23 10.19 0.74 -24.83
N ILE A 24 9.29 1.26 -24.02
CA ILE A 24 9.58 2.01 -22.81
C ILE A 24 8.98 1.31 -21.60
N TYR A 25 9.65 1.47 -20.47
CA TYR A 25 9.21 1.02 -19.16
C TYR A 25 8.38 2.14 -18.53
N ALA A 26 7.12 1.85 -18.18
CA ALA A 26 6.29 2.81 -17.46
C ALA A 26 5.55 2.14 -16.30
N LYS A 27 5.37 2.91 -15.24
CA LYS A 27 4.48 2.57 -14.12
C LYS A 27 3.11 3.15 -14.42
N ILE A 28 2.10 2.29 -14.44
CA ILE A 28 0.72 2.69 -14.73
C ILE A 28 -0.12 2.53 -13.49
N PRO A 29 -0.85 3.57 -13.07
CA PRO A 29 -1.74 3.48 -11.93
C PRO A 29 -2.93 2.56 -12.20
N VAL A 30 -3.31 1.81 -11.17
CA VAL A 30 -4.49 0.93 -11.16
C VAL A 30 -5.67 1.66 -10.53
N HIS A 31 -6.76 1.75 -11.27
CA HIS A 31 -8.03 2.29 -10.81
C HIS A 31 -9.06 1.17 -10.64
N LEU A 32 -9.70 1.16 -9.48
CA LEU A 32 -10.76 0.21 -9.17
C LEU A 32 -12.10 0.77 -9.65
N VAL A 33 -12.83 -0.04 -10.42
CA VAL A 33 -14.15 0.30 -10.95
C VAL A 33 -15.19 -0.57 -10.26
N GLY A 34 -16.25 0.06 -9.75
CA GLY A 34 -17.35 -0.61 -9.06
C GLY A 34 -17.18 -0.70 -7.54
N GLU A 35 -18.17 -1.28 -6.88
CA GLU A 35 -18.17 -1.56 -5.44
C GLU A 35 -18.19 -3.07 -5.23
N ALA A 36 -17.16 -3.61 -4.60
CA ALA A 36 -17.07 -5.04 -4.32
C ALA A 36 -18.22 -5.51 -3.43
N ARG A 37 -18.80 -6.66 -3.78
CA ARG A 37 -19.86 -7.29 -2.99
C ARG A 37 -19.39 -7.62 -1.58
N GLY A 38 -18.15 -8.07 -1.43
CA GLY A 38 -17.54 -8.32 -0.13
C GLY A 38 -17.47 -7.08 0.76
N VAL A 39 -17.33 -5.88 0.19
CA VAL A 39 -17.40 -4.61 0.97
C VAL A 39 -18.81 -4.34 1.47
N LYS A 40 -19.84 -4.65 0.66
CA LYS A 40 -21.26 -4.53 1.08
C LYS A 40 -21.62 -5.53 2.17
N GLU A 41 -20.95 -6.67 2.22
CA GLU A 41 -21.11 -7.70 3.25
C GLU A 41 -20.32 -7.40 4.53
N GLY A 42 -19.56 -6.29 4.57
CA GLY A 42 -18.81 -5.82 5.73
C GLY A 42 -17.32 -6.10 5.69
N GLY A 43 -16.80 -6.63 4.58
CA GLY A 43 -15.37 -6.79 4.31
C GLY A 43 -14.64 -5.47 4.08
N VAL A 44 -13.31 -5.51 4.23
CA VAL A 44 -12.43 -4.37 3.95
C VAL A 44 -11.64 -4.67 2.67
N LEU A 45 -11.73 -3.76 1.69
CA LEU A 45 -10.95 -3.85 0.47
C LEU A 45 -9.55 -3.25 0.71
N TYR A 46 -8.54 -4.04 0.41
CA TYR A 46 -7.14 -3.64 0.44
C TYR A 46 -6.57 -3.67 -0.97
N GLN A 47 -6.09 -2.53 -1.44
CA GLN A 47 -5.30 -2.44 -2.65
C GLN A 47 -3.82 -2.59 -2.28
N VAL A 48 -3.21 -3.70 -2.70
CA VAL A 48 -1.81 -4.02 -2.38
C VAL A 48 -0.87 -3.34 -3.39
N LEU A 49 -1.28 -3.32 -4.66
CA LEU A 49 -0.55 -2.64 -5.73
C LEU A 49 -1.35 -1.47 -6.28
N HIS A 50 -0.75 -0.28 -6.21
CA HIS A 50 -1.31 0.93 -6.81
C HIS A 50 -0.82 1.17 -8.24
N GLU A 51 0.33 0.59 -8.61
CA GLU A 51 0.97 0.79 -9.91
C GLU A 51 1.50 -0.54 -10.44
N ILE A 52 1.37 -0.75 -11.76
CA ILE A 52 1.87 -1.94 -12.47
C ILE A 52 2.95 -1.48 -13.45
N GLU A 53 4.10 -2.19 -13.47
CA GLU A 53 5.17 -1.95 -14.44
C GLU A 53 4.91 -2.72 -15.73
N ILE A 54 4.83 -1.98 -16.83
CA ILE A 54 4.66 -2.53 -18.17
C ILE A 54 5.77 -2.07 -19.13
N GLU A 55 6.02 -2.91 -20.13
CA GLU A 55 6.85 -2.61 -21.30
C GLU A 55 5.93 -2.52 -22.52
N ALA A 56 5.83 -1.32 -23.10
CA ALA A 56 5.07 -1.10 -24.33
C ALA A 56 5.66 0.03 -25.16
N LYS A 57 5.20 0.17 -26.40
CA LYS A 57 5.53 1.34 -27.22
C LYS A 57 4.85 2.59 -26.65
N PRO A 58 5.41 3.79 -26.85
CA PRO A 58 4.80 5.03 -26.35
C PRO A 58 3.37 5.30 -26.84
N LEU A 59 2.96 4.74 -27.98
CA LEU A 59 1.61 4.92 -28.55
C LEU A 59 0.58 3.93 -28.00
N ASP A 60 1.03 2.77 -27.51
CA ASP A 60 0.19 1.68 -27.02
C ASP A 60 0.16 1.66 -25.48
N LEU A 61 0.73 2.68 -24.82
CA LEU A 61 0.82 2.75 -23.37
C LEU A 61 -0.52 3.24 -22.78
N PRO A 62 -1.25 2.42 -22.00
CA PRO A 62 -2.45 2.89 -21.32
C PRO A 62 -2.07 3.93 -20.25
N SER A 63 -2.95 4.91 -20.03
CA SER A 63 -2.76 5.89 -18.96
C SER A 63 -3.21 5.38 -17.59
N VAL A 64 -4.19 4.46 -17.60
CA VAL A 64 -4.82 3.88 -16.41
C VAL A 64 -5.20 2.43 -16.74
N ILE A 65 -5.05 1.54 -15.76
CA ILE A 65 -5.56 0.17 -15.82
C ILE A 65 -6.81 0.10 -14.96
N GLU A 66 -7.94 -0.23 -15.58
CA GLU A 66 -9.22 -0.40 -14.88
C GLU A 66 -9.38 -1.86 -14.43
N VAL A 67 -9.63 -2.05 -13.13
CA VAL A 67 -9.90 -3.36 -12.54
C VAL A 67 -11.31 -3.34 -11.97
N ASP A 68 -12.18 -4.18 -12.52
CA ASP A 68 -13.54 -4.37 -11.99
C ASP A 68 -13.49 -5.21 -10.72
N VAL A 69 -13.97 -4.64 -9.62
CA VAL A 69 -14.00 -5.30 -8.30
C VAL A 69 -15.40 -5.75 -7.89
N THR A 70 -16.42 -5.56 -8.74
CA THR A 70 -17.84 -5.72 -8.39
C THR A 70 -18.19 -7.15 -7.94
N GLU A 71 -17.59 -8.15 -8.59
CA GLU A 71 -17.86 -9.57 -8.33
C GLU A 71 -17.04 -10.16 -7.17
N LEU A 72 -16.13 -9.39 -6.56
CA LEU A 72 -15.26 -9.89 -5.48
C LEU A 72 -16.03 -10.12 -4.18
N GLU A 73 -15.95 -11.35 -3.65
CA GLU A 73 -16.48 -11.76 -2.36
C GLU A 73 -15.41 -11.61 -1.26
N ILE A 74 -15.80 -11.86 0.00
CA ILE A 74 -14.87 -11.79 1.12
C ILE A 74 -13.89 -12.97 1.04
N GLY A 75 -12.59 -12.67 1.07
CA GLY A 75 -11.49 -13.64 0.92
C GLY A 75 -10.94 -13.72 -0.50
N ASP A 76 -11.61 -13.10 -1.48
CA ASP A 76 -11.14 -13.12 -2.88
C ASP A 76 -9.99 -12.14 -3.09
N SER A 77 -9.13 -12.49 -4.06
CA SER A 77 -7.98 -11.69 -4.47
C SER A 77 -7.85 -11.69 -5.98
N VAL A 78 -7.50 -10.53 -6.54
CA VAL A 78 -7.22 -10.35 -7.97
C VAL A 78 -5.72 -10.29 -8.17
N HIS A 79 -5.19 -11.12 -9.07
CA HIS A 79 -3.78 -11.10 -9.42
C HIS A 79 -3.54 -10.28 -10.69
N VAL A 80 -2.29 -9.87 -10.92
CA VAL A 80 -1.88 -9.14 -12.12
C VAL A 80 -2.23 -9.90 -13.40
N GLY A 81 -2.13 -11.24 -13.39
CA GLY A 81 -2.43 -12.08 -14.54
C GLY A 81 -3.92 -12.10 -14.96
N ASP A 82 -4.84 -11.78 -14.05
CA ASP A 82 -6.28 -11.81 -14.31
C ASP A 82 -6.80 -10.48 -14.91
N ILE A 83 -5.95 -9.46 -14.96
CA ILE A 83 -6.30 -8.14 -15.45
C ILE A 83 -6.35 -8.15 -16.98
N LYS A 84 -7.46 -7.65 -17.53
CA LYS A 84 -7.61 -7.42 -18.97
C LYS A 84 -6.87 -6.15 -19.35
N ILE A 85 -5.71 -6.29 -19.98
CA ILE A 85 -4.96 -5.18 -20.56
C ILE A 85 -5.22 -5.19 -22.06
N GLU A 86 -5.75 -4.08 -22.58
CA GLU A 86 -5.94 -3.91 -24.02
C GLU A 86 -4.63 -3.46 -24.68
N GLY A 87 -4.26 -4.11 -25.80
CA GLY A 87 -3.10 -3.73 -26.63
C GLY A 87 -1.93 -4.71 -26.60
N ASP A 88 -0.90 -4.41 -27.39
CA ASP A 88 0.38 -5.14 -27.45
C ASP A 88 1.31 -4.72 -26.30
N VAL A 89 0.89 -5.03 -25.06
CA VAL A 89 1.59 -4.65 -23.83
C VAL A 89 2.22 -5.89 -23.18
N LYS A 90 3.48 -5.78 -22.77
CA LYS A 90 4.16 -6.82 -22.02
C LYS A 90 4.24 -6.42 -20.54
N VAL A 91 3.57 -7.18 -19.69
CA VAL A 91 3.63 -6.99 -18.23
C VAL A 91 4.95 -7.53 -17.70
N ILE A 92 5.66 -6.73 -16.91
CA ILE A 92 6.96 -7.10 -16.33
C ILE A 92 6.77 -7.57 -14.89
N THR A 93 5.82 -6.95 -14.18
CA THR A 93 5.42 -7.39 -12.84
C THR A 93 4.97 -8.86 -12.87
N PRO A 94 5.34 -9.65 -11.86
CA PRO A 94 5.00 -11.06 -11.81
C PRO A 94 3.48 -11.25 -11.84
N PRO A 95 2.96 -12.20 -12.64
CA PRO A 95 1.52 -12.40 -12.79
C PRO A 95 0.83 -12.92 -11.52
N GLU A 96 1.61 -13.48 -10.59
CA GLU A 96 1.14 -14.00 -9.30
C GLU A 96 0.94 -12.89 -8.24
N GLU A 97 1.40 -11.67 -8.51
CA GLU A 97 1.29 -10.58 -7.55
C GLU A 97 -0.16 -10.14 -7.38
N THR A 98 -0.58 -9.95 -6.13
CA THR A 98 -1.95 -9.56 -5.81
C THR A 98 -2.11 -8.05 -5.96
N VAL A 99 -3.13 -7.62 -6.68
CA VAL A 99 -3.46 -6.21 -6.91
C VAL A 99 -4.47 -5.72 -5.89
N VAL A 100 -5.54 -6.49 -5.68
CA VAL A 100 -6.60 -6.21 -4.70
C VAL A 100 -6.94 -7.47 -3.95
N THR A 101 -7.20 -7.34 -2.66
CA THR A 101 -7.73 -8.40 -1.80
C THR A 101 -8.85 -7.85 -0.94
N VAL A 102 -9.89 -8.64 -0.70
CA VAL A 102 -10.98 -8.30 0.21
C VAL A 102 -10.84 -9.17 1.45
N SER A 103 -10.49 -8.58 2.59
CA SER A 103 -10.36 -9.32 3.85
C SER A 103 -11.65 -9.26 4.66
N GLU A 104 -11.87 -10.30 5.47
CA GLU A 104 -12.86 -10.27 6.55
C GLU A 104 -12.57 -9.11 7.50
N PRO A 105 -13.62 -8.42 8.02
CA PRO A 105 -13.41 -7.42 9.04
C PRO A 105 -12.88 -8.12 10.29
N GLU A 106 -11.69 -7.74 10.76
CA GLU A 106 -11.29 -8.10 12.11
C GLU A 106 -12.32 -7.49 13.06
N LYS A 107 -13.16 -8.36 13.62
CA LYS A 107 -14.05 -8.00 14.71
C LYS A 107 -13.13 -7.56 15.85
N VAL A 108 -12.98 -6.24 15.99
CA VAL A 108 -12.44 -5.66 17.22
C VAL A 108 -13.38 -6.15 18.30
N VAL A 109 -12.95 -7.17 19.04
CA VAL A 109 -13.60 -7.53 20.29
C VAL A 109 -13.33 -6.32 21.18
N GLU A 110 -14.29 -5.41 21.16
CA GLU A 110 -14.45 -4.37 22.16
C GLU A 110 -14.20 -5.04 23.49
N ALA A 111 -13.09 -4.67 24.14
CA ALA A 111 -12.81 -5.07 25.49
C ALA A 111 -14.03 -4.63 26.31
N ALA A 112 -14.85 -5.59 26.74
CA ALA A 112 -15.81 -5.35 27.78
C ALA A 112 -15.01 -4.85 29.00
N PRO A 113 -15.27 -3.65 29.53
CA PRO A 113 -14.77 -3.28 30.83
C PRO A 113 -15.59 -4.10 31.83
N ALA A 114 -15.01 -5.20 32.32
CA ALA A 114 -15.49 -5.82 33.54
C ALA A 114 -14.85 -5.04 34.70
N GLU A 115 -15.51 -3.96 35.12
CA GLU A 115 -15.35 -3.39 36.46
C GLU A 115 -16.31 -4.13 37.42
N GLU A 116 -15.74 -4.81 38.42
CA GLU A 116 -16.18 -4.90 39.84
C GLU A 116 -15.21 -5.89 40.53
N GLU A 117 -14.16 -5.43 41.22
CA GLU A 117 -14.09 -4.92 42.61
C GLU A 117 -14.02 -6.01 43.72
N LEU A 118 -13.15 -5.70 44.69
CA LEU A 118 -12.90 -6.30 46.03
C LEU A 118 -11.99 -7.54 46.07
N GLU A 119 -10.93 -7.64 46.87
CA GLU A 119 -10.34 -6.82 47.94
C GLU A 119 -8.95 -7.44 48.20
N GLU A 120 -7.86 -6.70 48.07
CA GLU A 120 -6.99 -6.23 49.18
C GLU A 120 -6.26 -7.35 49.96
N GLU A 121 -4.92 -7.42 49.83
CA GLU A 121 -4.01 -7.33 50.99
C GLU A 121 -2.55 -7.06 50.56
N GLU A 122 -2.06 -5.90 50.99
CA GLU A 122 -0.66 -5.50 51.31
C GLU A 122 0.43 -5.39 50.22
N ALA A 123 0.65 -4.15 49.78
CA ALA A 123 1.97 -3.50 49.75
C ALA A 123 2.41 -3.13 51.20
N PRO A 124 3.65 -2.67 51.53
CA PRO A 124 4.75 -2.15 50.68
C PRO A 124 6.13 -2.76 51.12
N ALA A 125 7.33 -2.43 50.65
CA ALA A 125 8.01 -1.15 50.42
C ALA A 125 9.32 -1.48 49.66
N GLU A 126 9.64 -0.82 48.54
CA GLU A 126 10.35 0.47 48.45
C GLU A 126 11.87 0.30 48.44
N GLU A 127 12.51 0.74 47.35
CA GLU A 127 13.61 1.72 47.30
C GLU A 127 14.05 1.79 45.82
N GLU A 128 13.66 2.84 45.07
CA GLU A 128 14.56 3.97 44.72
C GLU A 128 15.97 3.49 44.35
N GLY A 129 16.52 3.73 43.17
CA GLY A 129 16.40 4.85 42.26
C GLY A 129 17.79 5.05 41.62
N LYS A 130 17.85 6.05 40.73
CA LYS A 130 19.08 6.71 40.22
C LYS A 130 19.65 6.20 38.88
N GLU A 131 19.27 6.96 37.85
CA GLU A 131 20.14 7.70 36.93
C GLU A 131 21.63 7.33 36.93
N THR A 132 22.23 7.11 35.75
CA THR A 132 23.17 8.07 35.12
C THR A 132 23.72 7.59 33.78
N GLU A 133 23.61 8.49 32.80
CA GLU A 133 24.61 8.91 31.79
C GLU A 133 25.41 7.91 30.92
N VAL A 134 25.19 8.07 29.61
CA VAL A 134 26.15 8.52 28.59
C VAL A 134 27.61 8.02 28.69
N LYS A 135 28.01 7.23 27.68
CA LYS A 135 29.37 7.21 27.11
C LYS A 135 29.24 6.71 25.66
N GLU A 136 29.03 7.58 24.68
CA GLU A 136 30.08 8.15 23.82
C GLU A 136 31.39 7.33 23.80
N GLU A 137 31.61 6.57 22.74
CA GLU A 137 32.95 6.33 22.19
C GLU A 137 32.82 6.02 20.70
N GLU A 138 32.77 7.11 19.90
CA GLU A 138 33.36 7.13 18.57
C GLU A 138 34.87 6.80 18.71
N LYS A 139 35.39 6.13 17.66
CA LYS A 139 36.80 6.14 17.22
C LYS A 139 37.77 5.15 17.86
N LYS A 140 38.03 4.03 17.17
CA LYS A 140 39.34 3.76 16.50
C LYS A 140 39.40 2.44 15.73
N GLU A 141 40.11 2.51 14.60
CA GLU A 141 40.85 1.44 13.89
C GLU A 141 39.99 0.37 13.19
N GLU A 142 40.21 0.02 11.93
CA GLU A 142 41.37 0.13 11.02
C GLU A 142 40.87 0.09 9.57
#